data_AF-A0A4Y3QT64-F1
#
_entry.id   AF-A0A4Y3QT64-F1
#
_cell.length_a   1.000
_cell.length_b   1.000
_cell.length_c   1.000
_cell.angle_alpha   90.00
_cell.angle_beta   90.00
_cell.angle_gamma   90.00
#
_symmetry.space_group_name_H-M   'P 1'
#
loop_
_entity.id
_entity.type
_entity.pdbx_description
1 polymer ?
#
loop_
_entity_poly.entity_id
_entity_poly.type
_entity_poly.pdbx_seq_one_letter_code
_entity_poly.pdbx_strand_id
1 'polypeptide(L)'
;MPEHRSGKPRYHHGDLRNALVRAAVDLARDGGPEAVVLRAAARRVGVSATAAYRHFSGQSDLLAAVKDHAQQCLVAAMEESREGIRGEGVEAAREGVKALGRGYVRFALREPGLFRSAFCGTVDPLGADAAGPPHGGQHHPQVRSFQMLTESLDALAEAGALPATRRQGAELSAWAMVHGVAVLIMGRHLGELTQEQTTQVVERAFDDLVAGLAAP
;
A
#
# COMPACT_ATOMS: atom_id res chain seq x y z
N MET A 1 53.34 14.27 8.37
CA MET A 1 52.18 13.51 8.91
C MET A 1 51.37 14.43 9.80
N PRO A 2 50.11 14.75 9.45
CA PRO A 2 49.12 15.14 10.44
C PRO A 2 47.98 14.11 10.47
N GLU A 3 47.64 13.68 11.69
CA GLU A 3 46.53 12.78 11.99
C GLU A 3 45.18 13.49 11.78
N HIS A 4 44.33 12.92 10.94
CA HIS A 4 42.94 13.36 10.81
C HIS A 4 42.07 12.49 11.73
N ARG A 5 41.68 13.03 12.89
CA ARG A 5 40.74 12.38 13.81
C ARG A 5 39.33 12.38 13.20
N SER A 6 38.87 11.20 12.78
CA SER A 6 37.50 10.93 12.36
C SER A 6 36.50 11.26 13.47
N GLY A 7 35.72 12.32 13.28
CA GLY A 7 34.50 12.55 14.05
C GLY A 7 33.40 11.60 13.60
N LYS A 8 33.13 10.53 14.35
CA LYS A 8 31.92 9.72 14.15
C LYS A 8 30.69 10.61 14.44
N PRO A 9 29.67 10.61 13.57
CA PRO A 9 28.45 11.37 13.83
C PRO A 9 27.82 10.87 15.13
N ARG A 10 27.61 11.80 16.05
CA ARG A 10 27.10 11.51 17.40
C ARG A 10 25.67 11.01 17.27
N TYR A 11 25.52 9.76 17.65
CA TYR A 11 24.26 9.05 17.69
C TYR A 11 23.30 9.74 18.66
N HIS A 12 22.28 10.42 18.16
CA HIS A 12 21.16 10.83 19.00
C HIS A 12 20.29 9.59 19.24
N HIS A 13 20.38 9.02 20.45
CA HIS A 13 19.65 7.81 20.85
C HIS A 13 18.12 7.87 20.60
N GLY A 14 17.55 9.07 20.46
CA GLY A 14 16.15 9.28 20.07
C GLY A 14 15.83 8.91 18.62
N ASP A 15 16.80 8.89 17.70
CA ASP A 15 16.59 8.56 16.27
C ASP A 15 16.93 7.10 15.92
N LEU A 16 17.39 6.28 16.89
CA LEU A 16 17.71 4.87 16.66
C LEU A 16 16.52 4.10 16.11
N ARG A 17 15.33 4.30 16.69
CA ARG A 17 14.13 3.62 16.24
C ARG A 17 13.86 3.93 14.76
N ASN A 18 13.90 5.19 14.36
CA ASN A 18 13.66 5.57 12.96
C ASN A 18 14.79 5.09 12.04
N ALA A 19 16.04 5.14 12.47
CA ALA A 19 17.17 4.60 11.70
C ALA A 19 17.00 3.10 11.43
N LEU A 20 16.55 2.33 12.42
CA LEU A 20 16.20 0.92 12.25
C LEU A 20 15.02 0.73 11.29
N VAL A 21 13.96 1.54 11.40
CA VAL A 21 12.82 1.49 10.46
C VAL A 21 13.30 1.77 9.04
N ARG A 22 14.08 2.84 8.81
CA ARG A 22 14.62 3.16 7.48
C ARG A 22 15.44 2.00 6.91
N ALA A 23 16.36 1.44 7.71
CA ALA A 23 17.15 0.29 7.28
C ALA A 23 16.29 -0.95 6.97
N ALA A 24 15.19 -1.14 7.72
CA ALA A 24 14.24 -2.22 7.51
C ALA A 24 13.34 -2.00 6.29
N VAL A 25 12.94 -0.77 6.00
CA VAL A 25 12.27 -0.39 4.74
C VAL A 25 13.16 -0.72 3.56
N ASP A 26 14.45 -0.41 3.62
CA ASP A 26 15.38 -0.78 2.55
C ASP A 26 15.52 -2.30 2.40
N LEU A 27 15.51 -3.06 3.50
CA LEU A 27 15.47 -4.53 3.43
C LEU A 27 14.18 -5.03 2.77
N ALA A 28 13.05 -4.40 3.09
CA ALA A 28 11.75 -4.74 2.51
C ALA A 28 11.66 -4.38 1.02
N ARG A 29 12.27 -3.27 0.57
CA ARG A 29 12.39 -2.95 -0.87
C ARG A 29 13.09 -4.08 -1.62
N ASP A 30 14.21 -4.55 -1.08
CA ASP A 30 15.06 -5.56 -1.72
C ASP A 30 14.40 -6.94 -1.74
N GLY A 31 13.79 -7.37 -0.63
CA GLY A 31 13.40 -8.77 -0.43
C GLY A 31 11.95 -8.99 0.03
N GLY A 32 11.17 -7.94 0.21
CA GLY A 32 9.81 -8.03 0.75
C GLY A 32 9.75 -8.27 2.27
N PRO A 33 8.58 -8.62 2.81
CA PRO A 33 8.37 -8.71 4.26
C PRO A 33 9.28 -9.73 4.96
N GLU A 34 9.65 -10.81 4.28
CA GLU A 34 10.54 -11.86 4.81
C GLU A 34 11.97 -11.35 5.06
N ALA A 35 12.40 -10.33 4.31
CA ALA A 35 13.73 -9.72 4.46
C ALA A 35 13.81 -8.75 5.65
N VAL A 36 12.68 -8.37 6.26
CA VAL A 36 12.63 -7.49 7.43
C VAL A 36 13.10 -8.26 8.67
N VAL A 37 14.40 -8.18 8.95
CA VAL A 37 15.03 -8.86 10.08
C VAL A 37 15.74 -7.85 10.99
N LEU A 38 15.38 -7.81 12.27
CA LEU A 38 15.88 -6.81 13.23
C LEU A 38 17.41 -6.81 13.37
N ARG A 39 18.04 -7.99 13.39
CA ARG A 39 19.51 -8.09 13.45
C ARG A 39 20.18 -7.57 12.16
N ALA A 40 19.54 -7.76 11.01
CA ALA A 40 20.06 -7.24 9.74
C ALA A 40 19.95 -5.70 9.70
N ALA A 41 18.82 -5.14 10.17
CA ALA A 41 18.64 -3.69 10.32
C ALA A 41 19.67 -3.09 11.30
N ALA A 42 19.87 -3.71 12.47
CA ALA A 42 20.87 -3.28 13.45
C ALA A 42 22.29 -3.25 12.86
N ARG A 43 22.66 -4.28 12.08
CA ARG A 43 23.94 -4.34 11.38
C ARG A 43 24.07 -3.24 10.32
N ARG A 44 23.02 -2.97 9.53
CA ARG A 44 23.01 -1.87 8.53
C ARG A 44 23.18 -0.50 9.21
N VAL A 45 22.57 -0.28 10.37
CA VAL A 45 22.70 0.96 11.16
C VAL A 45 24.05 1.06 11.91
N GLY A 46 24.74 -0.06 12.13
CA GLY A 46 26.02 -0.10 12.84
C GLY A 46 25.90 -0.16 14.37
N VAL A 47 24.78 -0.68 14.88
CA VAL A 47 24.53 -0.86 16.33
C VAL A 47 24.47 -2.34 16.72
N SER A 48 24.59 -2.63 18.01
CA SER A 48 24.42 -4.00 18.51
C SER A 48 22.97 -4.45 18.41
N ALA A 49 22.76 -5.78 18.25
CA ALA A 49 21.41 -6.34 18.28
C ALA A 49 20.70 -6.04 19.61
N THR A 50 21.41 -6.07 20.73
CA THR A 50 20.89 -5.73 22.07
C THR A 50 20.37 -4.28 22.12
N ALA A 51 21.03 -3.33 21.45
CA ALA A 51 20.53 -1.96 21.36
C ALA A 51 19.22 -1.89 20.56
N ALA A 52 19.11 -2.65 19.47
CA ALA A 52 17.90 -2.70 18.65
C ALA A 52 16.69 -3.32 19.39
N TYR A 53 16.91 -4.38 20.17
CA TYR A 53 15.88 -5.00 21.01
C TYR A 53 15.34 -4.09 22.14
N ARG A 54 16.01 -2.98 22.46
CA ARG A 54 15.45 -1.97 23.38
C ARG A 54 14.36 -1.10 22.73
N HIS A 55 14.30 -1.06 21.40
CA HIS A 55 13.34 -0.25 20.64
C HIS A 55 12.25 -1.07 19.97
N PHE A 56 12.49 -2.37 19.74
CA PHE A 56 11.55 -3.29 19.14
C PHE A 56 11.48 -4.56 19.96
N SER A 57 10.26 -4.98 20.29
CA SER A 57 9.98 -6.22 21.02
C SER A 57 10.35 -7.48 20.22
N GLY A 58 10.48 -7.35 18.90
CA GLY A 58 10.93 -8.42 18.01
C GLY A 58 10.78 -8.06 16.54
N GLN A 59 10.90 -9.07 15.69
CA GLN A 59 10.81 -8.92 14.23
C GLN A 59 9.41 -8.45 13.80
N SER A 60 8.34 -8.95 14.42
CA SER A 60 6.96 -8.57 14.08
C SER A 60 6.66 -7.09 14.34
N ASP A 61 7.22 -6.52 15.40
CA ASP A 61 7.09 -5.11 15.76
C ASP A 61 7.84 -4.19 14.77
N LEU A 62 9.04 -4.61 14.36
CA LEU A 62 9.76 -3.93 13.28
C LEU A 62 9.00 -4.02 11.95
N LEU A 63 8.46 -5.20 11.63
CA LEU A 63 7.66 -5.40 10.43
C LEU A 63 6.40 -4.52 10.45
N ALA A 64 5.69 -4.40 11.58
CA ALA A 64 4.55 -3.50 11.71
C ALA A 64 4.92 -2.04 11.37
N ALA A 65 6.05 -1.54 11.87
CA ALA A 65 6.53 -0.20 11.50
C ALA A 65 6.86 -0.06 10.00
N VAL A 66 7.35 -1.13 9.36
CA VAL A 66 7.58 -1.16 7.90
C VAL A 66 6.24 -1.21 7.14
N LYS A 67 5.23 -1.94 7.63
CA LYS A 67 3.87 -1.97 7.06
C LYS A 67 3.26 -0.58 7.04
N ASP A 68 3.37 0.16 8.15
CA ASP A 68 2.86 1.53 8.26
C ASP A 68 3.53 2.45 7.23
N HIS A 69 4.86 2.36 7.09
CA HIS A 69 5.60 3.12 6.08
C HIS A 69 5.16 2.76 4.66
N ALA A 70 5.03 1.46 4.36
CA ALA A 70 4.61 1.01 3.04
C ALA A 70 3.18 1.45 2.69
N GLN A 71 2.26 1.48 3.67
CA GLN A 71 0.91 2.03 3.49
C GLN A 71 0.93 3.54 3.25
N GLN A 72 1.79 4.30 3.94
CA GLN A 72 1.98 5.73 3.68
C GLN A 72 2.51 5.98 2.26
N CYS A 73 3.47 5.17 1.78
CA CYS A 73 3.96 5.26 0.40
C CYS A 73 2.86 4.93 -0.63
N LEU A 74 2.03 3.92 -0.36
CA LEU A 74 0.88 3.58 -1.21
C LEU A 74 -0.11 4.74 -1.29
N VAL A 75 -0.47 5.34 -0.15
CA VAL A 75 -1.36 6.52 -0.08
C VAL A 75 -0.78 7.67 -0.89
N ALA A 76 0.50 7.99 -0.71
CA ALA A 76 1.15 9.07 -1.46
C ALA A 76 1.11 8.83 -2.99
N ALA A 77 1.34 7.59 -3.45
CA ALA A 77 1.24 7.26 -4.87
C ALA A 77 -0.19 7.34 -5.43
N MET A 78 -1.18 7.02 -4.61
CA MET A 78 -2.61 7.16 -4.92
C MET A 78 -3.01 8.63 -5.00
N GLU A 79 -2.52 9.47 -4.07
CA GLU A 79 -2.75 10.93 -4.05
C GLU A 79 -2.11 11.61 -5.26
N GLU A 80 -0.82 11.36 -5.52
CA GLU A 80 -0.06 11.89 -6.67
C GLU A 80 -0.80 11.62 -8.00
N SER A 81 -1.36 10.41 -8.15
CA SER A 81 -2.06 10.06 -9.40
C SER A 81 -3.37 10.83 -9.60
N ARG A 82 -3.92 11.45 -8.55
CA ARG A 82 -5.12 12.29 -8.61
C ARG A 82 -4.83 13.77 -8.80
N GLU A 83 -3.60 14.25 -8.56
CA GLU A 83 -3.24 15.69 -8.55
C GLU A 83 -3.51 16.43 -9.88
N GLY A 84 -3.80 15.72 -10.97
CA GLY A 84 -4.15 16.30 -12.28
C GLY A 84 -5.64 16.29 -12.65
N ILE A 85 -6.49 15.64 -11.87
CA ILE A 85 -7.91 15.51 -12.21
C ILE A 85 -8.64 16.83 -11.92
N ARG A 86 -9.17 17.44 -12.98
CA ARG A 86 -9.92 18.70 -12.91
C ARG A 86 -11.32 18.50 -13.48
N GLY A 87 -12.27 19.29 -12.98
CA GLY A 87 -13.66 19.28 -13.44
C GLY A 87 -14.61 18.67 -12.42
N GLU A 88 -15.89 18.67 -12.77
CA GLU A 88 -17.00 18.21 -11.93
C GLU A 88 -17.91 17.27 -12.73
N GLY A 89 -18.76 16.52 -12.03
CA GLY A 89 -19.73 15.60 -12.64
C GLY A 89 -19.21 14.19 -12.91
N VAL A 90 -20.00 13.42 -13.66
CA VAL A 90 -19.83 11.97 -13.86
C VAL A 90 -18.44 11.60 -14.37
N GLU A 91 -17.95 12.25 -15.43
CA GLU A 91 -16.66 11.89 -16.03
C GLU A 91 -15.47 12.19 -15.11
N ALA A 92 -15.51 13.31 -14.39
CA ALA A 92 -14.48 13.63 -13.40
C ALA A 92 -14.46 12.62 -12.24
N ALA A 93 -15.64 12.20 -11.78
CA ALA A 93 -15.75 11.18 -10.73
C ALA A 93 -15.25 9.80 -11.21
N ARG A 94 -15.61 9.39 -12.44
CA ARG A 94 -15.10 8.15 -13.07
C ARG A 94 -13.59 8.18 -13.16
N GLU A 95 -13.00 9.25 -13.70
CA GLU A 95 -11.55 9.35 -13.79
C GLU A 95 -10.86 9.48 -12.43
N GLY A 96 -11.52 10.03 -11.41
CA GLY A 96 -11.03 10.02 -10.04
C GLY A 96 -10.80 8.61 -9.50
N VAL A 97 -11.76 7.70 -9.71
CA VAL A 97 -11.65 6.27 -9.33
C VAL A 97 -10.51 5.59 -10.09
N LYS A 98 -10.43 5.79 -11.41
CA LYS A 98 -9.37 5.18 -12.24
C LYS A 98 -7.99 5.71 -11.86
N ALA A 99 -7.85 7.03 -11.66
CA ALA A 99 -6.60 7.67 -11.24
C ALA A 99 -6.09 7.10 -9.92
N LEU A 100 -6.99 6.89 -8.95
CA LEU A 100 -6.68 6.24 -7.69
C LEU A 100 -6.12 4.82 -7.91
N GLY A 101 -6.80 4.02 -8.75
CA GLY A 101 -6.35 2.68 -9.12
C GLY A 101 -4.99 2.67 -9.85
N ARG A 102 -4.73 3.66 -10.72
CA ARG A 102 -3.45 3.78 -11.44
C ARG A 102 -2.30 4.02 -10.46
N GLY A 103 -2.50 4.87 -9.44
CA GLY A 103 -1.50 5.09 -8.39
C GLY A 103 -1.21 3.83 -7.59
N TYR A 104 -2.25 3.06 -7.26
CA TYR A 104 -2.13 1.77 -6.60
C TYR A 104 -1.27 0.77 -7.40
N VAL A 105 -1.60 0.56 -8.68
CA VAL A 105 -0.86 -0.38 -9.54
C VAL A 105 0.57 0.12 -9.78
N ARG A 106 0.76 1.43 -10.00
CA ARG A 106 2.08 2.02 -10.19
C ARG A 106 2.99 1.77 -8.98
N PHE A 107 2.48 1.93 -7.77
CA PHE A 107 3.24 1.63 -6.56
C PHE A 107 3.62 0.15 -6.49
N ALA A 108 2.66 -0.76 -6.76
CA ALA A 108 2.92 -2.20 -6.76
C ALA A 108 4.04 -2.61 -7.72
N LEU A 109 4.10 -1.99 -8.92
CA LEU A 109 5.10 -2.31 -9.93
C LEU A 109 6.46 -1.65 -9.65
N ARG A 110 6.48 -0.45 -9.07
CA ARG A 110 7.74 0.27 -8.76
C ARG A 110 8.41 -0.23 -7.49
N GLU A 111 7.62 -0.62 -6.49
CA GLU A 111 8.10 -0.98 -5.15
C GLU A 111 7.52 -2.34 -4.71
N PRO A 112 7.76 -3.44 -5.47
CA PRO A 112 7.08 -4.72 -5.23
C PRO A 112 7.34 -5.32 -3.85
N GLY A 113 8.54 -5.10 -3.30
CA GLY A 113 8.89 -5.53 -1.94
C GLY A 113 8.06 -4.80 -0.88
N LEU A 114 7.97 -3.47 -0.96
CA LEU A 114 7.15 -2.67 -0.05
C LEU A 114 5.66 -2.92 -0.24
N PHE A 115 5.20 -3.13 -1.48
CA PHE A 115 3.81 -3.50 -1.74
C PHE A 115 3.46 -4.81 -1.04
N ARG A 116 4.29 -5.85 -1.16
CA ARG A 116 4.09 -7.10 -0.39
C ARG A 116 4.10 -6.84 1.11
N SER A 117 4.98 -5.99 1.63
CA SER A 117 5.00 -5.63 3.04
C SER A 117 3.71 -4.92 3.47
N ALA A 118 3.18 -3.98 2.68
CA ALA A 118 1.95 -3.26 3.00
C ALA A 118 0.76 -4.19 3.28
N PHE A 119 0.72 -5.36 2.62
CA PHE A 119 -0.36 -6.36 2.73
C PHE A 119 0.06 -7.67 3.42
N CYS A 120 1.28 -7.77 3.98
CA CYS A 120 1.70 -9.02 4.61
C CYS A 120 0.98 -9.26 5.93
N GLY A 121 0.52 -10.49 6.17
CA GLY A 121 -0.20 -10.83 7.40
C GLY A 121 -1.44 -9.97 7.63
N THR A 122 -2.07 -9.45 6.56
CA THR A 122 -3.42 -8.89 6.66
C THR A 122 -4.36 -10.03 7.05
N VAL A 123 -4.95 -9.86 8.23
CA VAL A 123 -6.06 -10.66 8.75
C VAL A 123 -7.14 -10.67 7.67
N ASP A 124 -7.68 -11.87 7.44
CA ASP A 124 -8.73 -12.16 6.47
C ASP A 124 -9.72 -10.99 6.28
N PRO A 125 -9.85 -10.43 5.06
CA PRO A 125 -10.84 -9.40 4.75
C PRO A 125 -12.28 -9.83 5.01
N LEU A 126 -12.53 -11.15 5.10
CA LEU A 126 -13.82 -11.77 5.36
C LEU A 126 -14.00 -12.22 6.81
N GLY A 127 -12.98 -12.06 7.67
CA GLY A 127 -13.07 -12.28 9.11
C GLY A 127 -13.05 -13.75 9.59
N ALA A 128 -12.61 -14.72 8.79
CA ALA A 128 -12.61 -16.14 9.18
C ALA A 128 -11.60 -16.49 10.30
N ASP A 129 -10.58 -15.65 10.55
CA ASP A 129 -9.62 -15.84 11.66
C ASP A 129 -9.95 -15.00 12.91
N ALA A 130 -11.08 -14.28 12.94
CA ALA A 130 -11.55 -13.64 14.15
C ALA A 130 -12.28 -14.68 15.02
N ALA A 131 -11.56 -15.36 15.90
CA ALA A 131 -12.12 -16.17 16.98
C ALA A 131 -12.84 -15.29 18.04
N GLY A 132 -13.91 -14.60 17.63
CA GLY A 132 -14.76 -13.74 18.44
C GLY A 132 -16.12 -13.49 17.76
N PRO A 133 -17.17 -13.10 18.50
CA PRO A 133 -18.51 -13.00 17.94
C PRO A 133 -18.55 -11.97 16.81
N PRO A 134 -19.25 -12.25 15.70
CA PRO A 134 -19.38 -11.32 14.59
C PRO A 134 -20.25 -10.14 15.03
N HIS A 135 -19.63 -9.00 15.27
CA HIS A 135 -20.35 -7.75 15.42
C HIS A 135 -20.58 -7.22 14.00
N GLY A 136 -21.86 -7.13 13.61
CA GLY A 136 -22.27 -6.58 12.32
C GLY A 136 -21.67 -5.19 12.11
N GLY A 137 -21.03 -4.99 10.95
CA GLY A 137 -20.20 -3.84 10.64
C GLY A 137 -18.72 -4.19 10.76
N GLN A 138 -18.19 -4.93 9.78
CA GLN A 138 -16.78 -5.34 9.74
C GLN A 138 -15.91 -4.09 9.59
N HIS A 139 -15.40 -3.60 10.72
CA HIS A 139 -14.35 -2.61 10.79
C HIS A 139 -13.06 -3.22 10.22
N HIS A 140 -12.84 -3.05 8.92
CA HIS A 140 -11.48 -3.08 8.40
C HIS A 140 -10.65 -2.08 9.23
N PRO A 141 -9.41 -2.40 9.64
CA PRO A 141 -8.51 -1.37 10.14
C PRO A 141 -8.56 -0.24 9.11
N GLN A 142 -8.94 0.97 9.52
CA GLN A 142 -9.17 2.08 8.60
C GLN A 142 -7.83 2.56 8.04
N VAL A 143 -7.26 1.79 7.11
CA VAL A 143 -6.07 2.17 6.38
C VAL A 143 -6.49 3.26 5.40
N ARG A 144 -5.75 4.38 5.39
CA ARG A 144 -6.09 5.56 4.58
C ARG A 144 -6.32 5.24 3.10
N SER A 145 -5.57 4.29 2.53
CA SER A 145 -5.75 3.82 1.15
C SER A 145 -7.16 3.26 0.88
N PHE A 146 -7.75 2.54 1.83
CA PHE A 146 -9.13 2.05 1.72
C PHE A 146 -10.15 3.17 1.89
N GLN A 147 -9.91 4.11 2.81
CA GLN A 147 -10.76 5.30 2.97
C GLN A 147 -10.82 6.13 1.68
N MET A 148 -9.69 6.33 1.01
CA MET A 148 -9.65 7.03 -0.28
C MET A 148 -10.50 6.33 -1.36
N LEU A 149 -10.54 5.00 -1.36
CA LEU A 149 -11.42 4.25 -2.25
C LEU A 149 -12.89 4.48 -1.92
N THR A 150 -13.26 4.41 -0.63
CA THR A 150 -14.62 4.71 -0.16
C THR A 150 -15.04 6.12 -0.57
N GLU A 151 -14.21 7.13 -0.29
CA GLU A 151 -14.44 8.54 -0.67
C GLU A 151 -14.62 8.70 -2.18
N SER A 152 -13.82 8.02 -3.00
CA SER A 152 -13.95 8.06 -4.46
C SER A 152 -15.23 7.38 -4.97
N LEU A 153 -15.69 6.30 -4.32
CA LEU A 153 -16.95 5.64 -4.66
C LEU A 153 -18.17 6.46 -4.21
N ASP A 154 -18.08 7.17 -3.10
CA ASP A 154 -19.11 8.12 -2.65
C ASP A 154 -19.26 9.27 -3.64
N ALA A 155 -18.15 9.86 -4.09
CA ALA A 155 -18.17 10.88 -5.15
C ALA A 155 -18.78 10.37 -6.47
N LEU A 156 -18.54 9.09 -6.81
CA LEU A 156 -19.15 8.45 -7.98
C LEU A 156 -20.67 8.30 -7.82
N ALA A 157 -21.15 7.98 -6.61
CA ALA A 157 -22.58 7.89 -6.30
C ALA A 157 -23.25 9.27 -6.31
N GLU A 158 -22.62 10.28 -5.70
CA GLU A 158 -23.10 11.67 -5.69
C GLU A 158 -23.21 12.26 -7.10
N ALA A 159 -22.26 11.91 -7.99
CA ALA A 159 -22.31 12.31 -9.39
C ALA A 159 -23.40 11.57 -10.21
N GLY A 160 -24.08 10.57 -9.64
CA GLY A 160 -25.09 9.76 -10.33
C GLY A 160 -24.51 8.63 -11.19
N ALA A 161 -23.23 8.29 -11.02
CA ALA A 161 -22.53 7.27 -11.80
C ALA A 161 -22.44 5.89 -11.11
N LEU A 162 -22.89 5.80 -9.85
CA LEU A 162 -23.02 4.57 -9.08
C LEU A 162 -24.40 4.56 -8.38
N PRO A 163 -25.33 3.68 -8.78
CA PRO A 163 -26.64 3.58 -8.13
C PRO A 163 -26.51 3.26 -6.63
N ALA A 164 -27.35 3.89 -5.81
CA ALA A 164 -27.34 3.67 -4.35
C ALA A 164 -27.53 2.18 -3.96
N THR A 165 -28.30 1.43 -4.76
CA THR A 165 -28.51 -0.02 -4.61
C THR A 165 -27.24 -0.85 -4.78
N ARG A 166 -26.23 -0.32 -5.49
CA ARG A 166 -24.96 -0.99 -5.77
C ARG A 166 -23.78 -0.41 -4.98
N ARG A 167 -23.99 0.71 -4.27
CA ARG A 167 -22.94 1.37 -3.50
C ARG A 167 -22.42 0.47 -2.37
N GLN A 168 -23.31 -0.23 -1.67
CA GLN A 168 -22.93 -1.16 -0.61
C GLN A 168 -22.10 -2.32 -1.17
N GLY A 169 -20.88 -2.53 -0.66
CA GLY A 169 -19.99 -3.61 -1.11
C GLY A 169 -19.16 -3.27 -2.36
N ALA A 170 -19.37 -2.10 -2.97
CA ALA A 170 -18.61 -1.66 -4.16
C ALA A 170 -17.11 -1.57 -3.87
N GLU A 171 -16.73 -1.19 -2.63
CA GLU A 171 -15.34 -1.14 -2.18
C GLU A 171 -14.63 -2.50 -2.29
N LEU A 172 -15.31 -3.61 -1.99
CA LEU A 172 -14.72 -4.95 -2.07
C LEU A 172 -14.48 -5.35 -3.53
N SER A 173 -15.45 -5.10 -4.42
CA SER A 173 -15.28 -5.38 -5.84
C SER A 173 -14.17 -4.53 -6.47
N ALA A 174 -14.15 -3.23 -6.14
CA ALA A 174 -13.11 -2.32 -6.64
C ALA A 174 -11.72 -2.70 -6.11
N TRP A 175 -11.61 -3.02 -4.82
CA TRP A 175 -10.37 -3.46 -4.21
C TRP A 175 -9.88 -4.80 -4.77
N ALA A 176 -10.76 -5.80 -4.89
CA ALA A 176 -10.41 -7.10 -5.46
C ALA A 176 -9.89 -6.97 -6.90
N MET A 177 -10.53 -6.13 -7.72
CA MET A 177 -10.10 -5.87 -9.09
C MET A 177 -8.71 -5.21 -9.12
N VAL A 178 -8.50 -4.09 -8.42
CA VAL A 178 -7.22 -3.36 -8.49
C VAL A 178 -6.07 -4.16 -7.85
N HIS A 179 -6.34 -4.85 -6.74
CA HIS A 179 -5.37 -5.71 -6.08
C HIS A 179 -5.02 -6.91 -6.95
N GLY A 180 -6.02 -7.55 -7.57
CA GLY A 180 -5.84 -8.67 -8.49
C GLY A 180 -4.98 -8.28 -9.70
N VAL A 181 -5.31 -7.18 -10.38
CA VAL A 181 -4.51 -6.65 -11.50
C VAL A 181 -3.07 -6.39 -11.07
N ALA A 182 -2.87 -5.71 -9.94
CA ALA A 182 -1.52 -5.42 -9.42
C ALA A 182 -0.72 -6.70 -9.15
N VAL A 183 -1.30 -7.68 -8.46
CA VAL A 183 -0.62 -8.95 -8.11
C VAL A 183 -0.33 -9.79 -9.35
N LEU A 184 -1.26 -9.87 -10.30
CA LEU A 184 -1.09 -10.64 -11.53
C LEU A 184 0.07 -10.09 -12.39
N ILE A 185 0.13 -8.76 -12.57
CA ILE A 185 1.20 -8.11 -13.33
C ILE A 185 2.53 -8.21 -12.58
N MET A 186 2.55 -7.84 -11.29
CA MET A 186 3.75 -7.90 -10.45
C MET A 186 4.35 -9.32 -10.39
N GLY A 187 3.49 -10.34 -10.28
CA GLY A 187 3.90 -11.74 -10.25
C GLY A 187 4.19 -12.37 -11.61
N ARG A 188 4.07 -11.61 -12.71
CA ARG A 188 4.26 -12.08 -14.10
C ARG A 188 3.38 -13.27 -14.49
N HIS A 189 2.20 -13.39 -13.88
CA HIS A 189 1.22 -14.44 -14.22
C HIS A 189 0.65 -14.27 -15.64
N LEU A 190 0.74 -13.05 -16.18
CA LEU A 190 0.34 -12.71 -17.54
C LEU A 190 1.53 -12.76 -18.54
N GLY A 191 2.68 -13.28 -18.12
CA GLY A 191 3.93 -13.18 -18.87
C GLY A 191 4.64 -11.83 -18.70
N GLU A 192 5.69 -11.61 -19.50
CA GLU A 192 6.40 -10.34 -19.54
C GLU A 192 5.66 -9.36 -20.47
N LEU A 193 4.90 -8.44 -19.87
CA LEU A 193 4.20 -7.41 -20.59
C LEU A 193 5.10 -6.21 -20.88
N THR A 194 4.95 -5.62 -22.05
CA THR A 194 5.51 -4.28 -22.33
C THR A 194 4.80 -3.22 -21.48
N GLN A 195 5.37 -2.02 -21.39
CA GLN A 195 4.73 -0.89 -20.73
C GLN A 195 3.36 -0.55 -21.36
N GLU A 196 3.26 -0.65 -22.68
CA GLU A 196 2.02 -0.41 -23.41
C GLU A 196 0.97 -1.47 -23.06
N GLN A 197 1.33 -2.75 -23.10
CA GLN A 197 0.43 -3.85 -22.73
C GLN A 197 -0.03 -3.73 -21.27
N THR A 198 0.89 -3.38 -20.36
CA THR A 198 0.57 -3.14 -18.95
C THR A 198 -0.47 -2.03 -18.82
N THR A 199 -0.29 -0.92 -19.54
CA THR A 199 -1.23 0.19 -19.54
C THR A 199 -2.60 -0.25 -20.07
N GLN A 200 -2.64 -0.96 -21.21
CA GLN A 200 -3.88 -1.44 -21.81
C GLN A 200 -4.66 -2.38 -20.87
N VAL A 201 -3.98 -3.30 -20.17
CA VAL A 201 -4.61 -4.20 -19.19
C VAL A 201 -5.21 -3.42 -18.02
N VAL A 202 -4.46 -2.45 -17.48
CA VAL A 202 -4.90 -1.61 -16.36
C VAL A 202 -6.10 -0.76 -16.75
N GLU A 203 -6.02 -0.04 -17.88
CA GLU A 203 -7.11 0.82 -18.35
C GLU A 203 -8.38 0.01 -18.63
N ARG A 204 -8.24 -1.14 -19.31
CA ARG A 204 -9.39 -2.00 -19.59
C ARG A 204 -10.06 -2.51 -18.32
N ALA A 205 -9.29 -2.98 -17.35
CA ALA A 205 -9.84 -3.45 -16.08
C ALA A 205 -10.58 -2.33 -15.31
N PHE A 206 -10.09 -1.10 -15.39
CA PHE A 206 -10.70 0.05 -14.73
C PHE A 206 -11.95 0.54 -15.45
N ASP A 207 -11.95 0.53 -16.80
CA ASP A 207 -13.14 0.78 -17.60
C ASP A 207 -14.24 -0.24 -17.30
N ASP A 208 -13.89 -1.53 -17.26
CA ASP A 208 -14.83 -2.63 -16.95
C ASP A 208 -15.41 -2.50 -15.53
N LEU A 209 -14.58 -2.15 -14.53
CA LEU A 209 -15.07 -1.87 -13.17
C LEU A 209 -16.06 -0.71 -13.17
N VAL A 210 -15.67 0.44 -13.75
CA VAL A 210 -16.46 1.67 -13.72
C VAL A 210 -17.78 1.50 -14.50
N ALA A 211 -17.77 0.72 -15.58
CA ALA A 211 -18.99 0.33 -16.29
C ALA A 211 -19.87 -0.62 -15.46
N GLY A 212 -19.29 -1.64 -14.84
CA GLY A 212 -20.02 -2.59 -13.99
C GLY A 212 -20.59 -1.99 -12.70
N LEU A 213 -19.96 -0.93 -12.18
CA LEU A 213 -20.48 -0.13 -11.07
C LEU A 213 -21.68 0.73 -11.49
N ALA A 214 -21.69 1.21 -12.73
CA ALA A 214 -22.74 2.06 -13.28
C ALA A 214 -23.94 1.29 -13.86
N ALA A 215 -23.85 -0.04 -13.95
CA ALA A 215 -24.94 -0.88 -14.44
C ALA A 215 -26.21 -0.71 -13.58
N PRO A 216 -27.41 -0.72 -14.18
CA PRO A 216 -28.67 -0.54 -13.47
C PRO A 216 -28.99 -1.65 -12.47
#